data_AF-A0A951TFS5-F1
#
_entry.id   AF-A0A951TFS5-F1
#
_cell.length_a   1.000
_cell.length_b   1.000
_cell.length_c   1.000
_cell.angle_alpha   90.00
_cell.angle_beta   90.00
_cell.angle_gamma   90.00
#
_symmetry.space_group_name_H-M   'P 1'
#
loop_
_entity.id
_entity.type
_entity.pdbx_description
1 polymer ?
#
loop_
_entity_poly.entity_id
_entity_poly.type
_entity_poly.pdbx_seq_one_letter_code
_entity_poly.pdbx_strand_id
1 'polypeptide(L)' 'METITIKINSNSKAGKMLKDLLEMFSDKPGVQVIREESPYNPEFVKMINKSVSSKKRYRVNDVDKLWESL' A
#
# COMPACT_ATOMS: atom_id res chain seq x y z
N MET A 1 13.47 -21.22 14.21
CA MET A 1 12.81 -20.24 13.32
C MET A 1 13.87 -19.73 12.37
N GLU A 2 13.56 -19.70 11.07
CA GLU A 2 14.42 -19.11 10.04
C GLU A 2 13.71 -17.90 9.45
N THR A 3 14.46 -16.86 9.09
CA THR A 3 13.90 -15.60 8.58
C THR A 3 14.29 -15.43 7.11
N ILE A 4 13.29 -15.24 6.25
CA ILE A 4 13.47 -14.99 4.82
C ILE A 4 12.89 -13.60 4.51
N THR A 5 13.71 -12.73 3.90
CA THR A 5 13.26 -11.41 3.43
C THR A 5 13.07 -11.44 1.92
N ILE A 6 11.85 -11.14 1.45
CA ILE A 6 11.50 -11.17 0.03
C ILE A 6 11.10 -9.75 -0.41
N LYS A 7 11.77 -9.21 -1.42
CA LYS A 7 11.36 -7.96 -2.08
C LYS A 7 10.45 -8.28 -3.25
N ILE A 8 9.22 -7.76 -3.23
CA ILE A 8 8.24 -7.95 -4.31
C ILE A 8 7.83 -6.61 -4.92
N ASN A 9 7.59 -6.60 -6.23
CA ASN A 9 6.89 -5.50 -6.88
C ASN A 9 5.38 -5.78 -6.86
N SER A 10 4.64 -5.10 -5.98
CA SER A 10 3.18 -5.25 -5.83
C SER A 10 2.37 -4.86 -7.07
N ASN A 11 2.96 -4.15 -8.04
CA ASN A 11 2.31 -3.82 -9.30
C ASN A 11 2.46 -4.94 -10.36
N SER A 12 3.41 -5.87 -10.18
CA SER A 12 3.64 -7.00 -11.08
C SER A 12 2.68 -8.16 -10.81
N LYS A 13 2.37 -8.97 -11.83
CA LYS A 13 1.50 -10.16 -11.69
C LYS A 13 2.04 -11.15 -10.65
N ALA A 14 3.34 -11.46 -10.73
CA ALA A 14 3.99 -12.39 -9.80
C ALA A 14 4.02 -11.84 -8.36
N GLY A 15 4.31 -10.54 -8.19
CA GLY A 15 4.30 -9.91 -6.87
C GLY A 15 2.92 -9.88 -6.23
N LYS A 16 1.85 -9.65 -7.02
CA LYS A 16 0.47 -9.75 -6.52
C LYS A 16 0.15 -11.17 -6.05
N MET A 17 0.43 -12.17 -6.89
CA MET A 17 0.19 -13.58 -6.56
C MET A 17 0.93 -14.02 -5.28
N LEU A 18 2.20 -13.65 -5.15
CA LEU A 18 2.98 -14.01 -3.96
C LEU A 18 2.44 -13.30 -2.71
N LYS A 19 2.02 -12.04 -2.83
CA LYS A 19 1.39 -11.31 -1.72
C LYS A 19 0.10 -11.99 -1.26
N ASP A 20 -0.79 -12.32 -2.18
CA ASP A 20 -2.07 -12.97 -1.86
C ASP A 20 -1.84 -14.33 -1.17
N LEU A 21 -0.87 -15.10 -1.65
CA LEU A 21 -0.46 -16.36 -1.03
C LEU A 21 0.03 -16.16 0.42
N LEU A 22 0.90 -15.17 0.65
CA LEU A 22 1.42 -14.86 1.99
C LEU A 22 0.31 -14.41 2.94
N GLU A 23 -0.68 -13.65 2.45
CA GLU A 23 -1.85 -13.26 3.25
C GLU A 23 -2.70 -14.47 3.67
N MET A 24 -2.81 -15.51 2.85
CA MET A 24 -3.53 -16.74 3.24
C MET A 24 -2.87 -17.49 4.41
N PHE A 25 -1.56 -17.32 4.59
CA PHE A 25 -0.79 -17.99 5.64
C PHE A 25 -0.60 -17.12 6.89
N SER A 26 -1.02 -15.84 6.90
CA SER A 26 -0.76 -14.94 8.03
C SER A 26 -1.35 -15.42 9.35
N ASP A 27 -2.44 -16.17 9.28
CA ASP A 27 -3.20 -16.63 10.45
C ASP A 27 -2.97 -18.12 10.76
N LYS A 28 -1.98 -18.74 10.09
CA LYS A 28 -1.67 -20.18 10.23
C LYS A 28 -0.43 -20.39 11.11
N PRO A 29 -0.43 -21.43 11.96
CA PRO A 29 0.74 -21.77 12.77
C PRO A 29 1.94 -22.10 11.87
N GLY A 30 3.12 -21.60 12.24
CA GLY A 30 4.38 -21.85 11.53
C GLY A 30 4.82 -20.74 10.57
N VAL A 31 3.96 -19.74 10.29
CA VAL A 31 4.31 -18.57 9.48
C VAL A 31 4.08 -17.30 10.30
N GLN A 32 5.08 -16.41 10.34
CA GLN A 32 4.96 -15.10 10.95
C GLN A 32 5.17 -14.03 9.87
N VAL A 33 4.11 -13.27 9.59
CA VAL A 33 4.19 -12.13 8.66
C VAL A 33 4.56 -10.88 9.46
N ILE A 34 5.79 -10.41 9.28
CA ILE A 34 6.25 -9.16 9.88
C ILE A 34 5.82 -8.02 8.95
N ARG A 35 4.94 -7.14 9.43
CA ARG A 35 4.57 -5.90 8.75
C ARG A 35 5.29 -4.76 9.43
N GLU A 36 6.11 -4.03 8.69
CA GLU A 36 6.62 -2.75 9.18
C GLU A 36 5.43 -1.78 9.27
N GLU A 37 5.26 -1.18 10.44
CA GLU A 37 4.29 -0.10 10.59
C GLU A 37 4.73 1.08 9.75
N SER A 38 3.76 1.74 9.11
CA SER A 38 4.05 2.95 8.36
C SER A 38 4.58 4.01 9.33
N PRO A 39 5.68 4.72 9.00
CA PRO A 39 6.17 5.81 9.84
C PRO A 39 5.22 7.02 9.83
N TYR A 40 4.19 7.01 8.99
CA TYR A 40 3.23 8.08 8.84
C TYR A 40 1.99 7.89 9.73
N ASN A 41 1.35 8.99 10.07
CA ASN A 41 0.11 8.99 10.84
C ASN A 41 -0.96 8.06 10.19
N PRO A 42 -1.63 7.18 10.95
CA PRO A 42 -2.62 6.25 10.40
C PRO A 42 -3.76 6.92 9.61
N GLU A 43 -4.25 8.08 10.04
CA GLU A 43 -5.30 8.82 9.31
C GLU A 43 -4.80 9.33 7.96
N PHE A 44 -3.55 9.75 7.89
CA PHE A 44 -2.91 10.13 6.62
C PHE A 44 -2.81 8.92 5.68
N VAL A 45 -2.34 7.77 6.17
CA VAL A 45 -2.27 6.53 5.38
C VAL A 45 -3.65 6.13 4.85
N LYS A 46 -4.68 6.26 5.69
CA LYS A 46 -6.08 5.98 5.33
C LYS A 46 -6.60 6.90 4.22
N MET A 47 -6.31 8.20 4.29
CA MET A 47 -6.67 9.16 3.24
C MET A 47 -6.01 8.80 1.90
N ILE A 48 -4.71 8.47 1.91
CA ILE A 48 -3.98 8.06 0.71
C ILE A 48 -4.60 6.79 0.11
N ASN A 49 -4.81 5.75 0.91
CA ASN A 49 -5.43 4.51 0.44
C ASN A 49 -6.82 4.75 -0.17
N LYS A 50 -7.63 5.60 0.45
CA LYS A 50 -8.94 6.00 -0.08
C LYS A 50 -8.82 6.73 -1.43
N SER A 51 -7.83 7.60 -1.57
CA SER A 51 -7.54 8.31 -2.83
C SER A 51 -7.11 7.34 -3.94
N VAL A 52 -6.21 6.40 -3.63
CA VAL A 52 -5.73 5.37 -4.58
C VAL A 52 -6.86 4.46 -5.06
N SER A 53 -7.75 4.03 -4.18
CA SER A 53 -8.91 3.20 -4.52
C SER A 53 -10.01 3.96 -5.27
N SER A 54 -10.01 5.30 -5.21
CA SER A 54 -11.01 6.13 -5.86
C SER A 54 -10.81 6.17 -7.38
N LYS A 55 -11.92 6.10 -8.12
CA LYS A 55 -11.95 6.37 -9.56
C LYS A 55 -12.02 7.86 -9.88
N LYS A 56 -12.39 8.71 -8.91
CA LYS A 56 -12.47 10.16 -9.09
C LYS A 56 -11.06 10.74 -9.07
N ARG A 57 -10.58 11.17 -10.23
CA ARG A 57 -9.30 11.85 -10.40
C ARG A 57 -9.55 13.24 -10.97
N TYR A 58 -8.87 14.22 -10.39
CA TYR A 58 -8.93 15.60 -10.85
C TYR A 58 -7.63 15.88 -11.59
N ARG A 59 -7.73 16.29 -12.85
CA ARG A 59 -6.59 16.80 -13.60
C ARG A 59 -6.43 18.27 -13.23
N VAL A 60 -5.28 18.61 -12.64
CA VAL A 60 -4.91 20.00 -12.40
C VAL A 60 -4.42 20.57 -13.72
N ASN A 61 -5.15 21.55 -14.26
CA ASN A 61 -4.80 22.19 -15.53
C ASN A 61 -3.90 23.42 -15.34
N ASP A 62 -3.92 24.00 -14.15
CA ASP A 62 -3.16 25.19 -13.77
C ASP A 62 -2.78 25.04 -12.29
N VAL A 63 -1.48 25.03 -12.02
CA VAL A 63 -0.93 24.80 -10.68
C VAL A 63 -1.02 26.06 -9.84
N ASP A 64 -0.82 27.24 -10.43
CA ASP A 64 -0.82 28.51 -9.71
C ASP A 64 -2.21 28.81 -9.16
N LYS A 65 -3.26 28.59 -9.98
CA LYS A 65 -4.66 28.71 -9.53
C LYS A 65 -5.04 27.72 -8.43
N LEU A 66 -4.45 26.53 -8.44
CA LEU A 66 -4.72 25.55 -7.38
C LEU A 66 -4.18 26.07 -6.05
N TRP A 67 -2.96 26.60 -6.04
CA TRP A 67 -2.34 27.15 -4.83
C TRP A 67 -3.03 28.41 -4.32
N GLU A 68 -3.56 29.26 -5.21
CA GLU A 68 -4.38 30.42 -4.82
C GLU A 68 -5.70 30.02 -4.10
N SER A 69 -6.20 28.81 -4.33
CA SER A 69 -7.49 28.33 -3.81
C SER A 69 -7.42 27.54 -2.50
N LEU A 70 -6.21 27.23 -2.03
CA LEU A 70 -5.92 26.44 -0.82
C LEU A 70 -5.56 27.36 0.36
#